data_AF-A0A167ZK85-F1
#
_entry.id   AF-A0A167ZK85-F1
#
_cell.length_a   1.000
_cell.length_b   1.000
_cell.length_c   1.000
_cell.angle_alpha   90.00
_cell.angle_beta   90.00
_cell.angle_gamma   90.00
#
_symmetry.space_group_name_H-M   'P 1'
#
loop_
_entity.id
_entity.type
_entity.pdbx_description
1 polymer ?
#
loop_
_entity_poly.entity_id
_entity_poly.type
_entity_poly.pdbx_seq_one_letter_code
_entity_poly.pdbx_strand_id
1 'polypeptide(L)'
;MKMEYPILESLKKYKTHFNAEQFISLNPDSDFGNLNLIWTQIVVRIECVNTQIIDLYQTFYIEKAKRESEGFAINNLDESYMDIMITEQIFYWLRKTTDEIISLTSLSTDFENNGTYPKKIKVSSIGEFLKLKTPFIGVIEKHKDLLKLLNEISNTFKHSFINPQIMAYIGSEYPVVFAYNLHFNDLKNQGNFIQIELKKFLNDYDIFLLDIKEYINENFTV
;
A
#
# COMPACT_ATOMS: atom_id res chain seq x y z
N MET A 1 -18.43 21.87 -2.73
CA MET A 1 -17.72 20.95 -3.64
C MET A 1 -17.73 19.58 -2.97
N LYS A 2 -18.19 18.51 -3.63
CA LYS A 2 -18.21 17.17 -3.01
C LYS A 2 -16.76 16.69 -2.95
N MET A 3 -16.23 16.51 -1.74
CA MET A 3 -14.84 16.08 -1.55
C MET A 3 -14.69 14.65 -2.07
N GLU A 4 -13.88 14.47 -3.10
CA GLU A 4 -13.63 13.16 -3.71
C GLU A 4 -12.33 12.60 -3.13
N TYR A 5 -12.48 11.57 -2.30
CA TYR A 5 -11.37 10.88 -1.64
C TYR A 5 -10.78 9.85 -2.61
N PRO A 6 -9.44 9.73 -2.72
CA PRO A 6 -8.80 8.71 -3.55
C PRO A 6 -8.80 7.35 -2.84
N ILE A 7 -9.99 6.79 -2.64
CA ILE A 7 -10.19 5.47 -2.05
C ILE A 7 -9.87 4.37 -3.08
N LEU A 8 -9.46 3.22 -2.55
CA LEU A 8 -9.08 2.03 -3.31
C LEU A 8 -10.31 1.12 -3.46
N GLU A 9 -10.95 1.12 -4.63
CA GLU A 9 -12.19 0.38 -4.86
C GLU A 9 -12.06 -0.77 -5.87
N SER A 10 -10.86 -0.96 -6.43
CA SER A 10 -10.64 -1.98 -7.48
C SER A 10 -10.89 -3.41 -7.01
N LEU A 11 -10.70 -3.69 -5.72
CA LEU A 11 -11.05 -5.00 -5.16
C LEU A 11 -12.53 -5.11 -4.79
N LYS A 12 -13.09 -4.06 -4.17
CA LYS A 12 -14.44 -3.99 -3.62
C LYS A 12 -14.84 -2.53 -3.44
N LYS A 13 -16.08 -2.21 -3.81
CA LYS A 13 -16.68 -0.89 -3.53
C LYS A 13 -16.74 -0.66 -2.02
N TYR A 14 -16.35 0.53 -1.59
CA TYR A 14 -16.19 0.85 -0.18
C TYR A 14 -17.54 0.79 0.55
N LYS A 15 -17.58 0.12 1.71
CA LYS A 15 -18.77 -0.04 2.56
C LYS A 15 -19.96 -0.76 1.89
N THR A 16 -19.76 -1.44 0.75
CA THR A 16 -20.78 -2.34 0.22
C THR A 16 -20.70 -3.71 0.87
N HIS A 17 -21.73 -4.55 0.71
CA HIS A 17 -21.60 -5.96 1.06
C HIS A 17 -20.62 -6.69 0.13
N PHE A 18 -20.11 -7.82 0.59
CA PHE A 18 -19.39 -8.74 -0.29
C PHE A 18 -20.34 -9.30 -1.35
N ASN A 19 -19.96 -9.25 -2.62
CA ASN A 19 -20.68 -9.87 -3.73
C ASN A 19 -19.80 -10.93 -4.41
N ALA A 20 -20.40 -11.74 -5.28
CA ALA A 20 -19.71 -12.87 -5.93
C ALA A 20 -18.47 -12.42 -6.73
N GLU A 21 -18.50 -11.23 -7.35
CA GLU A 21 -17.42 -10.67 -8.18
C GLU A 21 -16.18 -10.23 -7.37
N GLN A 22 -16.26 -10.23 -6.04
CA GLN A 22 -15.17 -9.88 -5.14
C GLN A 22 -14.44 -11.12 -4.59
N PHE A 23 -15.07 -12.28 -4.71
CA PHE A 23 -14.44 -13.56 -4.41
C PHE A 23 -13.70 -14.06 -5.64
N ILE A 24 -12.45 -14.45 -5.46
CA ILE A 24 -11.73 -15.27 -6.43
C ILE A 24 -11.76 -16.69 -5.88
N SER A 25 -12.22 -17.64 -6.70
CA SER A 25 -12.26 -19.08 -6.34
C SER A 25 -10.84 -19.64 -6.40
N LEU A 26 -10.11 -19.54 -5.30
CA LEU A 26 -8.78 -20.11 -5.16
C LEU A 26 -8.86 -21.49 -4.49
N ASN A 27 -7.79 -22.27 -4.57
CA ASN A 27 -7.74 -23.57 -3.91
C ASN A 27 -7.90 -23.44 -2.37
N PRO A 28 -8.98 -23.98 -1.77
CA PRO A 28 -9.17 -23.93 -0.32
C PRO A 28 -8.27 -24.89 0.46
N ASP A 29 -7.70 -25.91 -0.20
CA ASP A 29 -6.98 -27.02 0.40
C ASP A 29 -5.49 -27.01 -0.02
N SER A 30 -4.82 -25.87 0.14
CA SER A 30 -3.37 -25.76 -0.10
C SER A 30 -2.55 -26.18 1.12
N ASP A 31 -1.29 -26.55 0.89
CA ASP A 31 -0.31 -26.79 1.97
C ASP A 31 -0.05 -25.55 2.85
N PHE A 32 -0.46 -24.36 2.39
CA PHE A 32 -0.35 -23.08 3.09
C PHE A 32 -1.69 -22.61 3.69
N GLY A 33 -2.69 -23.50 3.73
CA GLY A 33 -4.04 -23.22 4.22
C GLY A 33 -5.00 -22.75 3.13
N ASN A 34 -6.08 -22.08 3.55
CA ASN A 34 -7.16 -21.71 2.63
C ASN A 34 -6.84 -20.39 1.91
N LEU A 35 -6.53 -20.47 0.61
CA LEU A 35 -6.15 -19.31 -0.20
C LEU A 35 -7.31 -18.33 -0.41
N ASN A 36 -8.57 -18.80 -0.37
CA ASN A 36 -9.74 -17.91 -0.41
C ASN A 36 -9.80 -16.99 0.82
N LEU A 37 -9.40 -17.49 1.99
CA LEU A 37 -9.35 -16.67 3.20
C LEU A 37 -8.24 -15.64 3.12
N ILE A 38 -7.09 -15.98 2.52
CA ILE A 38 -6.00 -15.03 2.28
C ILE A 38 -6.48 -13.89 1.37
N TRP A 39 -7.10 -14.22 0.23
CA TRP A 39 -7.67 -13.21 -0.68
C TRP A 39 -8.73 -12.35 0.02
N THR A 40 -9.65 -12.97 0.76
CA THR A 40 -10.68 -12.23 1.52
C THR A 40 -10.06 -11.26 2.52
N GLN A 41 -8.99 -11.64 3.22
CA GLN A 41 -8.28 -10.76 4.15
C GLN A 41 -7.61 -9.58 3.43
N ILE A 42 -7.07 -9.79 2.23
CA ILE A 42 -6.55 -8.71 1.39
C ILE A 42 -7.65 -7.69 1.08
N VAL A 43 -8.83 -8.15 0.63
CA VAL A 43 -9.98 -7.26 0.33
C VAL A 43 -10.42 -6.48 1.56
N VAL A 44 -10.62 -7.15 2.71
CA VAL A 44 -11.04 -6.50 3.96
C VAL A 44 -10.02 -5.45 4.42
N ARG A 45 -8.72 -5.76 4.31
CA ARG A 45 -7.68 -4.82 4.72
C ARG A 45 -7.67 -3.55 3.88
N ILE A 46 -7.92 -3.66 2.57
CA ILE A 46 -8.07 -2.48 1.71
C ILE A 46 -9.26 -1.61 2.17
N GLU A 47 -10.36 -2.19 2.63
CA GLU A 47 -11.46 -1.40 3.23
C GLU A 47 -11.05 -0.68 4.52
N CYS A 48 -10.24 -1.33 5.37
CA CYS A 48 -9.69 -0.69 6.56
C CYS A 48 -8.76 0.48 6.18
N VAL A 49 -7.97 0.34 5.12
CA VAL A 49 -7.12 1.41 4.59
C VAL A 49 -7.95 2.57 4.04
N ASN A 50 -9.05 2.30 3.34
CA ASN A 50 -9.96 3.35 2.84
C ASN A 50 -10.52 4.22 3.96
N THR A 51 -10.78 3.64 5.12
CA THR A 51 -11.23 4.42 6.29
C THR A 51 -10.14 5.39 6.75
N GLN A 52 -8.89 4.94 6.84
CA GLN A 52 -7.75 5.79 7.20
C GLN A 52 -7.49 6.89 6.15
N ILE A 53 -7.64 6.58 4.86
CA ILE A 53 -7.52 7.57 3.78
C ILE A 53 -8.57 8.67 3.94
N ILE A 54 -9.83 8.30 4.18
CA ILE A 54 -10.91 9.26 4.38
C ILE A 54 -10.62 10.15 5.60
N ASP A 55 -10.25 9.55 6.73
CA ASP A 55 -9.97 10.29 7.97
C ASP A 55 -8.83 11.30 7.78
N LEU A 56 -7.74 10.90 7.11
CA LEU A 56 -6.61 11.77 6.79
C LEU A 56 -7.00 12.94 5.88
N TYR A 57 -7.75 12.67 4.81
CA TYR A 57 -8.19 13.71 3.88
C TYR A 57 -9.18 14.69 4.53
N GLN A 58 -10.10 14.19 5.34
CA GLN A 58 -11.05 15.05 6.07
C GLN A 58 -10.32 15.97 7.03
N THR A 59 -9.40 15.43 7.83
CA THR A 59 -8.59 16.20 8.77
C THR A 59 -7.80 17.28 8.04
N PHE A 60 -7.06 16.90 6.99
CA PHE A 60 -6.29 17.84 6.18
C PHE A 60 -7.12 19.04 5.67
N TYR A 61 -8.31 18.79 5.09
CA TYR A 61 -9.12 19.86 4.51
C TYR A 61 -9.83 20.71 5.57
N ILE A 62 -10.19 20.13 6.71
CA ILE A 62 -10.70 20.89 7.86
C ILE A 62 -9.62 21.86 8.36
N GLU A 63 -8.40 21.37 8.53
CA GLU A 63 -7.28 22.21 8.96
C GLU A 63 -6.90 23.27 7.92
N LYS A 64 -6.89 22.91 6.63
CA LYS A 64 -6.63 23.85 5.55
C LYS A 64 -7.63 25.01 5.59
N ALA A 65 -8.93 24.70 5.70
CA ALA A 65 -9.97 25.71 5.78
C ALA A 65 -9.78 26.63 7.01
N LYS A 66 -9.43 26.08 8.17
CA LYS A 66 -9.11 26.88 9.37
C LYS A 66 -7.92 27.82 9.14
N ARG A 67 -6.82 27.31 8.56
CA ARG A 67 -5.63 28.12 8.22
C ARG A 67 -5.97 29.27 7.28
N GLU A 68 -6.85 29.03 6.30
CA GLU A 68 -7.30 30.05 5.34
C GLU A 68 -8.24 31.08 5.97
N SER A 69 -9.12 30.69 6.90
CA SER A 69 -10.11 31.60 7.50
C SER A 69 -9.60 32.37 8.71
N GLU A 70 -8.74 31.78 9.54
CA GLU A 70 -8.32 32.32 10.84
C GLU A 70 -6.89 32.88 10.84
N GLY A 71 -6.14 32.70 9.75
CA GLY A 71 -4.68 32.88 9.76
C GLY A 71 -4.00 31.71 10.48
N PHE A 72 -2.67 31.75 10.60
CA PHE A 72 -1.82 30.63 11.06
C PHE A 72 -2.35 29.93 12.33
N ALA A 73 -3.12 28.86 12.15
CA ALA A 73 -3.56 27.99 13.22
C ALA A 73 -2.39 27.07 13.55
N ILE A 74 -1.75 27.30 14.70
CA ILE A 74 -0.83 26.32 15.28
C ILE A 74 -1.70 25.11 15.62
N ASN A 75 -1.65 24.08 14.78
CA ASN A 75 -2.15 22.77 15.16
C ASN A 75 -1.43 22.35 16.46
N ASN A 76 -2.13 21.71 17.38
CA ASN A 76 -1.43 21.07 18.49
C ASN A 76 -0.43 20.07 17.90
N LEU A 77 0.79 20.00 18.45
CA LEU A 77 1.84 19.08 18.00
C LEU A 77 1.32 17.65 17.92
N ASP A 78 0.45 17.28 18.86
CA ASP A 78 -0.20 15.97 18.92
C ASP A 78 -1.10 15.72 17.69
N GLU A 79 -1.88 16.71 17.26
CA GLU A 79 -2.79 16.59 16.11
C GLU A 79 -1.99 16.43 14.80
N SER A 80 -0.93 17.23 14.62
CA SER A 80 -0.06 17.12 13.45
C SER A 80 0.71 15.80 13.40
N TYR A 81 1.02 15.23 14.57
CA TYR A 81 1.66 13.92 14.64
C TYR A 81 0.69 12.76 14.32
N MET A 82 -0.60 12.90 14.64
CA MET A 82 -1.61 11.89 14.30
C MET A 82 -1.73 11.67 12.78
N ASP A 83 -1.69 12.73 11.98
CA ASP A 83 -1.72 12.62 10.52
C ASP A 83 -0.51 11.84 9.96
N ILE A 84 0.67 12.06 10.55
CA ILE A 84 1.88 11.30 10.23
C ILE A 84 1.67 9.83 10.59
N MET A 85 1.18 9.54 11.80
CA MET A 85 0.91 8.16 12.23
C MET A 85 -0.11 7.44 11.33
N ILE A 86 -1.19 8.12 10.93
CA ILE A 86 -2.19 7.56 10.01
C ILE A 86 -1.54 7.28 8.65
N THR A 87 -0.70 8.20 8.15
CA THR A 87 0.04 8.01 6.91
C THR A 87 0.98 6.79 7.00
N GLU A 88 1.72 6.64 8.09
CA GLU A 88 2.57 5.47 8.32
C GLU A 88 1.77 4.16 8.33
N GLN A 89 0.60 4.15 8.97
CA GLN A 89 -0.30 3.00 9.01
C GLN A 89 -0.83 2.64 7.62
N ILE A 90 -1.25 3.62 6.82
CA ILE A 90 -1.66 3.40 5.42
C ILE A 90 -0.55 2.67 4.67
N PHE A 91 0.68 3.21 4.67
CA PHE A 91 1.80 2.61 3.93
C PHE A 91 2.21 1.24 4.48
N TYR A 92 2.12 1.02 5.79
CA TYR A 92 2.33 -0.30 6.38
C TYR A 92 1.32 -1.33 5.86
N TRP A 93 0.03 -0.98 5.86
CA TRP A 93 -1.02 -1.90 5.41
C TRP A 93 -0.98 -2.15 3.90
N LEU A 94 -0.70 -1.12 3.09
CA LEU A 94 -0.49 -1.28 1.64
C LEU A 94 0.71 -2.18 1.36
N ARG A 95 1.82 -1.98 2.08
CA ARG A 95 3.00 -2.84 1.96
C ARG A 95 2.68 -4.28 2.32
N LYS A 96 2.06 -4.51 3.47
CA LYS A 96 1.69 -5.86 3.90
C LYS A 96 0.79 -6.56 2.88
N THR A 97 -0.22 -5.84 2.36
CA THR A 97 -1.09 -6.36 1.30
C THR A 97 -0.31 -6.76 0.06
N THR A 98 0.63 -5.91 -0.38
CA THR A 98 1.43 -6.22 -1.56
C THR A 98 2.34 -7.44 -1.33
N ASP A 99 2.96 -7.56 -0.16
CA ASP A 99 3.81 -8.72 0.17
C ASP A 99 2.99 -10.02 0.15
N GLU A 100 1.75 -9.99 0.66
CA GLU A 100 0.83 -11.13 0.60
C GLU A 100 0.35 -11.43 -0.82
N ILE A 101 0.06 -10.41 -1.64
CA ILE A 101 -0.24 -10.57 -3.06
C ILE A 101 0.92 -11.25 -3.79
N ILE A 102 2.16 -10.76 -3.61
CA ILE A 102 3.35 -11.35 -4.22
C ILE A 102 3.51 -12.81 -3.81
N SER A 103 3.32 -13.10 -2.52
CA SER A 103 3.39 -14.46 -1.98
C SER A 103 2.34 -15.38 -2.60
N LEU A 104 1.09 -14.91 -2.67
CA LEU A 104 -0.02 -15.66 -3.25
C LEU A 104 0.24 -15.95 -4.72
N THR A 105 0.63 -14.94 -5.50
CA THR A 105 0.92 -15.09 -6.93
C THR A 105 2.11 -16.02 -7.15
N SER A 106 3.19 -15.91 -6.37
CA SER A 106 4.33 -16.84 -6.44
C SER A 106 3.91 -18.27 -6.15
N LEU A 107 3.07 -18.48 -5.14
CA LEU A 107 2.60 -19.80 -4.72
C LEU A 107 1.70 -20.43 -5.80
N SER A 108 0.74 -19.67 -6.31
CA SER A 108 -0.18 -20.15 -7.35
C SER A 108 0.54 -20.44 -8.66
N THR A 109 1.50 -19.60 -9.08
CA THR A 109 2.33 -19.88 -10.26
C THR A 109 3.16 -21.16 -10.09
N ASP A 110 3.70 -21.43 -8.90
CA ASP A 110 4.42 -22.69 -8.67
C ASP A 110 3.49 -23.91 -8.73
N PHE A 111 2.25 -23.78 -8.22
CA PHE A 111 1.25 -24.85 -8.32
C PHE A 111 0.85 -25.12 -9.77
N GLU A 112 0.50 -24.09 -10.55
CA GLU A 112 0.13 -24.23 -11.97
C GLU A 112 1.24 -24.91 -12.79
N ASN A 113 2.51 -24.57 -12.52
CA ASN A 113 3.64 -25.13 -13.27
C ASN A 113 4.00 -26.56 -12.87
N ASN A 114 3.80 -26.96 -11.61
CA ASN A 114 4.32 -28.22 -11.07
C ASN A 114 3.22 -29.20 -10.61
N GLY A 115 1.95 -28.80 -10.63
CA GLY A 115 0.81 -29.55 -10.10
C GLY A 115 0.82 -29.76 -8.58
N THR A 116 1.79 -29.17 -7.87
CA THR A 116 2.00 -29.33 -6.42
C THR A 116 2.51 -28.03 -5.81
N TYR A 117 2.14 -27.77 -4.55
CA TYR A 117 2.64 -26.60 -3.84
C TYR A 117 4.12 -26.77 -3.45
N PRO A 118 4.93 -25.70 -3.54
CA PRO A 118 6.32 -25.74 -3.11
C PRO A 118 6.42 -25.83 -1.59
N LYS A 119 7.48 -26.45 -1.05
CA LYS A 119 7.74 -26.45 0.41
C LYS A 119 8.09 -25.07 1.00
N LYS A 120 8.43 -24.11 0.14
CA LYS A 120 8.78 -22.74 0.50
C LYS A 120 8.34 -21.81 -0.64
N ILE A 121 7.68 -20.71 -0.29
CA ILE A 121 7.35 -19.64 -1.24
C ILE A 121 8.64 -19.01 -1.76
N LYS A 122 8.83 -18.99 -3.08
CA LYS A 122 10.06 -18.52 -3.73
C LYS A 122 10.26 -17.02 -3.61
N VAL A 123 9.18 -16.25 -3.74
CA VAL A 123 9.17 -14.79 -3.63
C VAL A 123 8.00 -14.39 -2.74
N SER A 124 8.29 -13.88 -1.54
CA SER A 124 7.26 -13.63 -0.51
C SER A 124 7.11 -12.16 -0.12
N SER A 125 7.81 -11.24 -0.80
CA SER A 125 7.71 -9.81 -0.51
C SER A 125 8.20 -8.95 -1.68
N ILE A 126 7.83 -7.67 -1.68
CA ILE A 126 8.39 -6.67 -2.60
C ILE A 126 9.92 -6.64 -2.44
N GLY A 127 10.43 -6.76 -1.22
CA GLY A 127 11.86 -6.70 -0.95
C GLY A 127 12.65 -7.84 -1.60
N GLU A 128 12.06 -9.03 -1.69
CA GLU A 128 12.63 -10.17 -2.43
C GLU A 128 12.44 -10.01 -3.93
N PHE A 129 11.25 -9.59 -4.37
CA PHE A 129 10.93 -9.29 -5.77
C PHE A 129 11.92 -8.30 -6.38
N LEU A 130 12.23 -7.19 -5.69
CA LEU A 130 13.16 -6.16 -6.17
C LEU A 130 14.61 -6.65 -6.29
N LYS A 131 14.97 -7.78 -5.66
CA LYS A 131 16.32 -8.37 -5.74
C LYS A 131 16.45 -9.41 -6.84
N LEU A 132 15.37 -9.77 -7.52
CA LEU A 132 15.40 -10.76 -8.59
C LEU A 132 16.22 -10.26 -9.78
N LYS A 133 17.04 -11.16 -10.33
CA LYS A 133 17.86 -10.90 -11.52
C LYS A 133 17.10 -11.19 -12.81
N THR A 134 16.06 -12.01 -12.73
CA THR A 134 15.19 -12.39 -13.83
C THR A 134 13.80 -11.80 -13.60
N PRO A 135 13.04 -11.48 -14.66
CA PRO A 135 11.67 -11.06 -14.52
C PRO A 135 10.84 -12.07 -13.71
N PHE A 136 9.97 -11.56 -12.84
CA PHE A 136 9.06 -12.38 -12.04
C PHE A 136 7.78 -12.70 -12.82
N ILE A 137 6.72 -11.93 -12.57
CA ILE A 137 5.41 -12.09 -13.19
C ILE A 137 5.07 -10.77 -13.87
N GLY A 138 4.66 -10.83 -15.14
CA GLY A 138 4.50 -9.66 -16.00
C GLY A 138 3.61 -8.56 -15.41
N VAL A 139 2.49 -8.95 -14.81
CA VAL A 139 1.58 -7.98 -14.16
C VAL A 139 2.21 -7.27 -12.96
N ILE A 140 3.08 -7.95 -12.19
CA ILE A 140 3.80 -7.34 -11.06
C ILE A 140 4.95 -6.47 -11.57
N GLU A 141 5.67 -6.92 -12.60
CA GLU A 141 6.77 -6.15 -13.21
C GLU A 141 6.28 -4.82 -13.82
N LYS A 142 5.06 -4.80 -14.38
CA LYS A 142 4.41 -3.57 -14.89
C LYS A 142 4.36 -2.46 -13.83
N HIS A 143 4.24 -2.83 -12.56
CA HIS A 143 4.09 -1.91 -11.42
C HIS A 143 5.37 -1.74 -10.59
N LYS A 144 6.52 -2.17 -11.11
CA LYS A 144 7.79 -2.23 -10.35
C LYS A 144 8.19 -0.92 -9.69
N ASP A 145 8.04 0.21 -10.38
CA ASP A 145 8.42 1.53 -9.85
C ASP A 145 7.52 1.96 -8.68
N LEU A 146 6.21 1.72 -8.80
CA LEU A 146 5.25 1.92 -7.71
C LEU A 146 5.61 1.06 -6.50
N LEU A 147 5.88 -0.23 -6.70
CA LEU A 147 6.21 -1.15 -5.62
C LEU A 147 7.56 -0.81 -4.97
N LYS A 148 8.53 -0.34 -5.76
CA LYS A 148 9.79 0.20 -5.25
C LYS A 148 9.58 1.41 -4.37
N LEU A 149 8.76 2.37 -4.80
CA LEU A 149 8.41 3.55 -4.00
C LEU A 149 7.70 3.17 -2.69
N LEU A 150 6.74 2.24 -2.74
CA LEU A 150 6.07 1.70 -1.55
C LEU A 150 7.08 1.05 -0.58
N ASN A 151 8.03 0.27 -1.11
CA ASN A 151 9.11 -0.34 -0.33
C ASN A 151 10.01 0.69 0.34
N GLU A 152 10.40 1.72 -0.39
CA GLU A 152 11.27 2.79 0.12
C GLU A 152 10.58 3.59 1.22
N ILE A 153 9.34 4.01 1.02
CA ILE A 153 8.58 4.78 2.03
C ILE A 153 8.33 3.93 3.28
N SER A 154 7.83 2.70 3.12
CA SER A 154 7.55 1.82 4.26
C SER A 154 8.82 1.52 5.06
N ASN A 155 9.96 1.26 4.41
CA ASN A 155 11.23 1.05 5.10
C ASN A 155 11.76 2.32 5.76
N THR A 156 11.53 3.49 5.15
CA THR A 156 11.91 4.79 5.73
C THR A 156 11.19 5.02 7.05
N PHE A 157 9.86 4.82 7.09
CA PHE A 157 9.06 4.93 8.31
C PHE A 157 9.53 3.95 9.41
N LYS A 158 9.95 2.73 9.06
CA LYS A 158 10.39 1.72 10.04
C LYS A 158 11.83 1.89 10.54
N HIS A 159 12.74 2.41 9.70
CA HIS A 159 14.17 2.24 9.93
C HIS A 159 14.98 3.54 9.92
N SER A 160 14.48 4.62 9.34
CA SER A 160 15.22 5.88 9.26
C SER A 160 15.05 6.71 10.53
N PHE A 161 16.12 6.88 11.29
CA PHE A 161 16.15 7.65 12.52
C PHE A 161 15.87 9.14 12.30
N ILE A 162 16.24 9.67 11.13
CA ILE A 162 16.04 11.08 10.79
C ILE A 162 14.63 11.37 10.25
N ASN A 163 13.79 10.34 10.07
CA ASN A 163 12.45 10.51 9.52
C ASN A 163 11.59 11.53 10.28
N PRO A 164 11.62 11.63 11.63
CA PRO A 164 10.78 12.61 12.36
C PRO A 164 10.97 14.07 11.95
N GLN A 165 12.04 14.42 11.24
CA GLN A 165 12.22 15.76 10.66
C GLN A 165 11.11 16.12 9.65
N ILE A 166 10.36 15.14 9.12
CA ILE A 166 9.20 15.39 8.26
C ILE A 166 8.07 16.16 8.96
N MET A 167 8.05 16.23 10.29
CA MET A 167 7.08 17.01 11.08
C MET A 167 7.09 18.50 10.72
N ALA A 168 8.16 19.01 10.13
CA ALA A 168 8.25 20.38 9.65
C ALA A 168 7.53 20.63 8.32
N TYR A 169 6.93 19.59 7.71
CA TYR A 169 6.38 19.65 6.37
C TYR A 169 4.91 19.25 6.35
N ILE A 170 4.11 20.01 5.60
CA ILE A 170 2.71 19.72 5.30
C ILE A 170 2.44 20.12 3.85
N GLY A 171 1.53 19.41 3.18
CA GLY A 171 1.06 19.83 1.86
C GLY A 171 0.28 21.14 1.94
N SER A 172 0.51 22.07 1.00
CA SER A 172 -0.23 23.34 0.97
C SER A 172 -1.64 23.15 0.41
N GLU A 173 -1.77 22.40 -0.69
CA GLU A 173 -3.03 22.29 -1.43
C GLU A 173 -3.79 21.00 -1.19
N TYR A 174 -3.07 19.89 -0.98
CA TYR A 174 -3.57 18.53 -0.85
C TYR A 174 -2.65 17.71 0.07
N PRO A 175 -3.10 16.55 0.58
CA PRO A 175 -2.25 15.65 1.35
C PRO A 175 -1.01 15.19 0.56
N VAL A 176 0.15 15.32 1.19
CA VAL A 176 1.46 14.94 0.66
C VAL A 176 2.13 14.02 1.66
N VAL A 177 2.74 12.95 1.16
CA VAL A 177 3.55 12.04 1.98
C VAL A 177 4.98 12.52 1.91
N PHE A 178 5.55 12.78 3.08
CA PHE A 178 6.96 13.08 3.26
C PHE A 178 7.64 11.90 3.93
N ALA A 179 8.85 11.55 3.48
CA ALA A 179 9.68 10.56 4.16
C ALA A 179 11.14 10.97 4.04
N TYR A 180 11.91 10.92 5.13
CA TYR A 180 13.33 11.26 5.10
C TYR A 180 14.18 10.03 5.43
N ASN A 181 14.80 9.47 4.40
CA ASN A 181 15.57 8.25 4.49
C ASN A 181 17.07 8.54 4.69
N LEU A 182 17.66 7.97 5.74
CA LEU A 182 19.10 7.79 5.86
C LEU A 182 19.40 6.29 5.86
N HIS A 183 19.97 5.80 4.76
CA HIS A 183 20.19 4.36 4.60
C HIS A 183 21.08 3.80 5.72
N PHE A 184 20.58 2.79 6.44
CA PHE A 184 21.18 2.19 7.64
C PHE A 184 21.56 3.18 8.75
N ASN A 185 21.00 4.40 8.73
CA ASN A 185 21.39 5.49 9.63
C ASN A 185 22.90 5.79 9.59
N ASP A 186 23.54 5.56 8.43
CA ASP A 186 24.97 5.81 8.21
C ASP A 186 25.16 7.12 7.44
N LEU A 187 25.89 8.08 8.05
CA LEU A 187 26.20 9.39 7.46
C LEU A 187 27.13 9.32 6.23
N LYS A 188 27.71 8.15 5.92
CA LYS A 188 28.36 7.92 4.63
C LYS A 188 27.37 7.89 3.47
N ASN A 189 26.10 7.58 3.76
CA ASN A 189 25.01 7.65 2.78
C ASN A 189 24.43 9.07 2.77
N GLN A 190 24.04 9.53 1.59
CA GLN A 190 23.31 10.79 1.47
C GLN A 190 21.87 10.60 1.93
N GLY A 191 21.37 11.52 2.75
CA GLY A 191 19.96 11.57 3.10
C GLY A 191 19.10 11.79 1.85
N ASN A 192 18.03 11.00 1.71
CA ASN A 192 17.09 11.10 0.61
C ASN A 192 15.72 11.56 1.12
N PHE A 193 15.31 12.75 0.72
CA PHE A 193 14.00 13.30 1.06
C PHE A 193 13.00 12.94 -0.04
N ILE A 194 11.96 12.20 0.34
CA ILE A 194 10.87 11.75 -0.53
C ILE A 194 9.66 12.65 -0.28
N GLN A 195 9.08 13.14 -1.36
CA GLN A 195 7.84 13.91 -1.36
C GLN A 195 6.95 13.40 -2.49
N ILE A 196 5.76 12.91 -2.15
CA ILE A 196 4.79 12.42 -3.15
C ILE A 196 3.37 12.91 -2.86
N GLU A 197 2.62 13.20 -3.91
CA GLU A 197 1.19 13.45 -3.80
C GLU A 197 0.47 12.14 -3.45
N LEU A 198 -0.23 12.12 -2.30
CA LEU A 198 -0.87 10.91 -1.80
C LEU A 198 -1.95 10.41 -2.77
N LYS A 199 -2.74 11.32 -3.36
CA LYS A 199 -3.80 11.00 -4.33
C LYS A 199 -3.25 10.24 -5.53
N LYS A 200 -2.16 10.73 -6.11
CA LYS A 200 -1.51 10.09 -7.26
C LYS A 200 -1.05 8.67 -6.92
N PHE A 201 -0.36 8.52 -5.79
CA PHE A 201 0.11 7.21 -5.33
C PHE A 201 -1.04 6.22 -5.12
N LEU A 202 -2.13 6.65 -4.48
CA LEU A 202 -3.29 5.81 -4.23
C LEU A 202 -4.00 5.40 -5.53
N ASN A 203 -4.14 6.31 -6.49
CA ASN A 203 -4.70 5.98 -7.81
C ASN A 203 -3.83 4.94 -8.54
N ASP A 204 -2.51 5.12 -8.55
CA ASP A 204 -1.58 4.17 -9.18
C ASP A 204 -1.65 2.80 -8.47
N TYR A 205 -1.80 2.80 -7.14
CA TYR A 205 -1.98 1.58 -6.35
C TYR A 205 -3.32 0.89 -6.61
N ASP A 206 -4.40 1.62 -6.80
CA ASP A 206 -5.70 1.02 -7.14
C ASP A 206 -5.65 0.34 -8.52
N ILE A 207 -4.96 0.95 -9.50
CA ILE A 207 -4.69 0.31 -10.81
C ILE A 207 -3.89 -0.98 -10.63
N PHE A 208 -2.88 -1.00 -9.77
CA PHE A 208 -2.15 -2.22 -9.43
C PHE A 208 -3.07 -3.31 -8.84
N LEU A 209 -3.97 -2.95 -7.92
CA LEU A 209 -4.93 -3.89 -7.35
C LEU A 209 -5.88 -4.47 -8.40
N LEU A 210 -6.36 -3.64 -9.33
CA LEU A 210 -7.21 -4.08 -10.43
C LEU A 210 -6.50 -5.09 -11.33
N ASP A 211 -5.32 -4.72 -11.83
CA ASP A 211 -4.54 -5.56 -12.73
C ASP A 211 -4.20 -6.92 -12.07
N ILE A 212 -3.87 -6.92 -10.78
CA ILE A 212 -3.61 -8.15 -10.03
C ILE A 212 -4.87 -8.99 -9.85
N LYS A 213 -5.99 -8.36 -9.51
CA LYS A 213 -7.28 -9.07 -9.36
C LYS A 213 -7.64 -9.78 -10.67
N GLU A 214 -7.54 -9.08 -11.79
CA GLU A 214 -7.79 -9.63 -13.13
C GLU A 214 -6.83 -10.78 -13.43
N TYR A 215 -5.53 -10.59 -13.22
CA TYR A 215 -4.53 -11.63 -13.45
C TYR A 215 -4.79 -12.89 -12.62
N ILE A 216 -5.04 -12.77 -11.31
CA ILE A 216 -5.32 -13.92 -10.45
C ILE A 216 -6.61 -14.61 -10.91
N ASN A 217 -7.65 -13.84 -11.22
CA ASN A 217 -8.93 -14.40 -11.67
C ASN A 217 -8.84 -15.13 -13.01
N GLU A 218 -7.97 -14.70 -13.92
CA GLU A 218 -7.77 -15.36 -15.21
C GLU A 218 -6.88 -16.60 -15.15
N ASN A 219 -5.93 -16.65 -14.20
CA ASN A 219 -4.85 -17.63 -14.21
C ASN A 219 -4.93 -18.68 -13.10
N PHE A 220 -5.59 -18.41 -11.97
CA PHE A 220 -5.52 -19.27 -10.78
C PHE A 220 -6.87 -19.72 -10.23
N THR A 221 -7.96 -19.34 -10.91
CA THR A 221 -9.31 -19.64 -10.45
C THR A 221 -9.66 -21.09 -10.74
N VAL A 222 -10.21 -21.80 -9.75
CA VAL A 222 -10.63 -23.20 -9.80
C VAL A 222 -12.15 -23.31 -9.92
#